data_AF-B8CDC3-F1
#
_entry.id   AF-B8CDC3-F1
#
_cell.length_a   1.000
_cell.length_b   1.000
_cell.length_c   1.000
_cell.angle_alpha   90.00
_cell.angle_beta   90.00
_cell.angle_gamma   90.00
#
_symmetry.space_group_name_H-M   'P 1'
#
loop_
_entity.id
_entity.type
_entity.pdbx_description
1 polymer ?
#
loop_
_entity_poly.entity_id
_entity_poly.type
_entity_poly.pdbx_seq_one_letter_code
_entity_poly.pdbx_strand_id
1 'polypeptide(L)'
;MPYFASLGYPCVALSLQGTGGTPAVPEGAKKVKISNHVDDWNAFLEGLGDNSDEQYYSQSPNEDDDTQHQPKQQINLGGVALLCSVPPSGNGPMTLRYLLRSFVDSYKITVGFAMKKAIVDKPLCRDLFFGGNDDDNGISDQDLERYQSYFERDTVATIDLADLATKLPSLLVDKQSGNAPFGKQLQTLPLKPLVVGTLDDFIVDRKGVDETSRYMGIEGGGLMVDSPHDVMLGNKWRNGADAILKWVKG
;
A
#
# COMPACT_ATOMS: atom_id res chain seq x y z
N MET A 1 -13.48 6.44 3.20
CA MET A 1 -12.61 7.52 3.73
C MET A 1 -13.44 8.75 4.11
N PRO A 2 -14.23 8.71 5.20
CA PRO A 2 -15.16 9.80 5.53
C PRO A 2 -14.47 11.13 5.85
N TYR A 3 -13.26 11.08 6.43
CA TYR A 3 -12.53 12.29 6.83
C TYR A 3 -12.16 13.21 5.66
N PHE A 4 -11.54 12.66 4.61
CA PHE A 4 -11.19 13.45 3.43
C PHE A 4 -12.42 13.84 2.62
N ALA A 5 -13.43 12.96 2.54
CA ALA A 5 -14.69 13.25 1.86
C ALA A 5 -15.45 14.42 2.52
N SER A 6 -15.47 14.51 3.85
CA SER A 6 -16.09 15.64 4.56
C SER A 6 -15.36 16.97 4.37
N LEU A 7 -14.11 16.93 3.92
CA LEU A 7 -13.31 18.09 3.53
C LEU A 7 -13.43 18.43 2.03
N GLY A 8 -14.28 17.70 1.29
CA GLY A 8 -14.54 17.94 -0.13
C GLY A 8 -13.60 17.22 -1.10
N TYR A 9 -12.73 16.32 -0.63
CA TYR A 9 -11.88 15.53 -1.52
C TYR A 9 -12.64 14.31 -2.07
N PRO A 10 -12.65 14.09 -3.41
CA PRO A 10 -13.08 12.82 -3.98
C PRO A 10 -12.20 11.68 -3.46
N CYS A 11 -12.83 10.61 -2.98
CA CYS A 11 -12.15 9.53 -2.30
C CYS A 11 -12.60 8.18 -2.85
N VAL A 12 -11.65 7.36 -3.31
CA VAL A 12 -11.91 5.99 -3.76
C VAL A 12 -10.95 5.02 -3.07
N ALA A 13 -11.46 3.90 -2.57
CA ALA A 13 -10.69 2.80 -2.00
C ALA A 13 -10.90 1.54 -2.85
N LEU A 14 -9.87 1.14 -3.59
CA LEU A 14 -9.90 0.01 -4.50
C LEU A 14 -9.61 -1.30 -3.74
N SER A 15 -10.38 -2.35 -4.00
CA SER A 15 -10.08 -3.72 -3.55
C SER A 15 -9.41 -4.49 -4.69
N LEU A 16 -8.16 -4.88 -4.49
CA LEU A 16 -7.36 -5.63 -5.46
C LEU A 16 -7.73 -7.13 -5.41
N GLN A 17 -7.44 -7.87 -6.47
CA GLN A 17 -7.68 -9.31 -6.53
C GLN A 17 -7.12 -10.04 -5.30
N GLY A 18 -7.94 -10.90 -4.68
CA GLY A 18 -7.59 -11.62 -3.46
C GLY A 18 -7.68 -10.81 -2.16
N THR A 19 -8.11 -9.54 -2.21
CA THR A 19 -8.26 -8.66 -1.03
C THR A 19 -9.67 -8.07 -0.95
N GLY A 20 -10.12 -7.67 0.24
CA GLY A 20 -11.42 -6.99 0.40
C GLY A 20 -12.64 -7.84 0.01
N GLY A 21 -12.47 -9.15 -0.18
CA GLY A 21 -13.49 -10.07 -0.71
C GLY A 21 -13.53 -10.17 -2.24
N THR A 22 -12.66 -9.46 -2.96
CA THR A 22 -12.49 -9.63 -4.42
C THR A 22 -11.84 -11.01 -4.69
N PRO A 23 -12.41 -11.85 -5.58
CA PRO A 23 -11.84 -13.15 -5.89
C PRO A 23 -10.45 -13.03 -6.54
N ALA A 24 -9.60 -14.02 -6.33
CA ALA A 24 -8.37 -14.18 -7.12
C ALA A 24 -8.70 -14.74 -8.51
N VAL A 25 -7.88 -14.39 -9.52
CA VAL A 25 -8.01 -14.90 -10.89
C VAL A 25 -6.81 -15.80 -11.23
N PRO A 26 -7.02 -17.04 -11.73
CA PRO A 26 -8.31 -17.70 -11.93
C PRO A 26 -9.05 -18.01 -10.61
N GLU A 27 -10.35 -18.20 -10.68
CA GLU A 27 -11.18 -18.48 -9.49
C GLU A 27 -10.62 -19.67 -8.70
N GLY A 28 -10.56 -19.50 -7.37
CA GLY A 28 -9.99 -20.49 -6.46
C GLY A 28 -8.46 -20.44 -6.33
N ALA A 29 -7.77 -19.57 -7.06
CA ALA A 29 -6.33 -19.37 -6.90
C ALA A 29 -5.97 -19.00 -5.46
N LYS A 30 -4.92 -19.64 -4.94
CA LYS A 30 -4.39 -19.40 -3.58
C LYS A 30 -3.24 -18.40 -3.54
N LYS A 31 -2.79 -17.97 -4.72
CA LYS A 31 -1.67 -17.07 -4.92
C LYS A 31 -2.01 -16.00 -5.95
N VAL A 32 -1.75 -14.76 -5.61
CA VAL A 32 -1.94 -13.60 -6.49
C VAL A 32 -0.57 -12.99 -6.78
N LYS A 33 -0.24 -12.76 -8.05
CA LYS A 33 1.04 -12.14 -8.43
C LYS A 33 0.94 -10.62 -8.32
N ILE A 34 2.07 -9.96 -8.12
CA ILE A 34 2.10 -8.48 -8.12
C ILE A 34 1.63 -7.90 -9.45
N SER A 35 1.86 -8.61 -10.57
CA SER A 35 1.35 -8.19 -11.89
C SER A 35 -0.17 -8.15 -11.95
N ASN A 36 -0.89 -9.03 -11.23
CA ASN A 36 -2.35 -8.97 -11.18
C ASN A 36 -2.83 -7.67 -10.50
N HIS A 37 -2.15 -7.25 -9.43
CA HIS A 37 -2.46 -5.97 -8.77
C HIS A 37 -2.12 -4.78 -9.66
N VAL A 38 -1.07 -4.87 -10.49
CA VAL A 38 -0.75 -3.85 -11.50
C VAL A 38 -1.86 -3.79 -12.56
N ASP A 39 -2.37 -4.93 -13.02
CA ASP A 39 -3.48 -4.99 -13.97
C ASP A 39 -4.77 -4.38 -13.37
N ASP A 40 -5.07 -4.65 -12.09
CA ASP A 40 -6.19 -4.04 -11.37
C ASP A 40 -6.07 -2.51 -11.31
N TRP A 41 -4.89 -1.99 -11.00
CA TRP A 41 -4.62 -0.56 -11.01
C TRP A 41 -4.79 0.05 -12.40
N ASN A 42 -4.26 -0.60 -13.44
CA ASN A 42 -4.39 -0.12 -14.81
C ASN A 42 -5.86 -0.07 -15.24
N ALA A 43 -6.64 -1.12 -14.98
CA ALA A 43 -8.06 -1.17 -15.29
C ALA A 43 -8.86 -0.10 -14.52
N PHE A 44 -8.53 0.11 -13.24
CA PHE A 44 -9.15 1.15 -12.43
C PHE A 44 -8.84 2.56 -12.96
N LEU A 45 -7.58 2.83 -13.31
CA LEU A 45 -7.15 4.11 -13.87
C LEU A 45 -7.77 4.35 -15.26
N GLU A 46 -7.86 3.33 -16.11
CA GLU A 46 -8.57 3.42 -17.39
C GLU A 46 -10.05 3.75 -17.18
N GLY A 47 -10.71 3.15 -16.18
CA GLY A 47 -12.11 3.43 -15.85
C GLY A 47 -12.38 4.81 -15.23
N LEU A 48 -11.34 5.47 -14.68
CA LEU A 48 -11.42 6.86 -14.21
C LEU A 48 -11.19 7.89 -15.32
N GLY A 49 -10.68 7.46 -16.47
CA GLY A 49 -10.59 8.31 -17.66
C GLY A 49 -11.99 8.76 -18.10
N ASP A 50 -12.14 10.05 -18.39
CA ASP A 50 -13.39 10.60 -18.88
C ASP A 50 -13.67 10.02 -20.27
N ASN A 51 -14.57 9.04 -20.37
CA ASN A 51 -15.08 8.50 -21.65
C ASN A 51 -16.05 9.48 -22.34
N SER A 52 -15.90 10.78 -22.12
CA SER A 52 -16.78 11.83 -22.65
C SER A 52 -16.51 12.15 -24.11
N ASP A 53 -16.20 11.14 -24.93
CA ASP A 53 -16.38 11.25 -26.37
C ASP A 53 -17.78 10.72 -26.67
N GLU A 54 -18.76 11.64 -26.71
CA GLU A 54 -19.93 11.45 -27.55
C GLU A 54 -19.44 10.97 -28.92
N GLN A 55 -19.64 9.69 -29.21
CA GLN A 55 -19.36 9.10 -30.51
C GLN A 55 -20.21 9.82 -31.57
N TYR A 56 -19.64 10.86 -32.17
CA TYR A 56 -20.11 11.41 -33.42
C TYR A 56 -19.84 10.36 -34.50
N TYR A 57 -20.79 9.44 -34.71
CA TYR A 57 -20.81 8.58 -35.88
C TYR A 57 -21.02 9.47 -37.13
N SER A 58 -19.95 10.05 -37.67
CA SER A 58 -19.94 10.41 -39.08
C SER A 58 -19.51 9.17 -39.87
N GLN A 59 -20.48 8.42 -40.38
CA GLN A 59 -20.20 7.40 -41.37
C GLN A 59 -19.71 8.05 -42.66
N SER A 60 -18.47 7.78 -43.03
CA SER A 60 -18.02 7.78 -44.42
C SER A 60 -17.03 6.62 -44.57
N PRO A 61 -17.27 5.68 -45.51
CA PRO A 61 -16.40 4.54 -45.69
C PRO A 61 -15.26 4.99 -46.60
N ASN A 62 -14.06 5.09 -46.06
CA ASN A 62 -12.86 4.97 -46.89
C ASN A 62 -11.83 4.15 -46.13
N GLU A 63 -11.40 3.12 -46.84
CA GLU A 63 -10.38 2.15 -46.52
C GLU A 63 -9.05 2.86 -46.32
N ASP A 64 -8.42 2.67 -45.17
CA ASP A 64 -7.00 2.37 -45.04
C ASP A 64 -6.74 1.93 -43.59
N ASP A 65 -6.22 0.71 -43.47
CA ASP A 65 -5.87 0.00 -42.24
C ASP A 65 -4.66 0.66 -41.59
N ASP A 66 -4.92 1.70 -40.80
CA ASP A 66 -4.00 2.21 -39.81
C ASP A 66 -4.75 2.17 -38.48
N THR A 67 -4.48 1.14 -37.68
CA THR A 67 -5.07 0.94 -36.36
C THR A 67 -4.68 2.11 -35.46
N GLN A 68 -5.48 3.17 -35.54
CA GLN A 68 -5.45 4.34 -34.67
C GLN A 68 -5.59 3.83 -33.24
N HIS A 69 -4.45 3.61 -32.59
CA HIS A 69 -4.38 3.44 -31.15
C HIS A 69 -4.89 4.77 -30.60
N GLN A 70 -6.15 4.80 -30.17
CA GLN A 70 -6.65 5.90 -29.37
C GLN A 70 -5.62 6.15 -28.26
N PRO A 71 -5.10 7.38 -28.13
CA PRO A 71 -4.12 7.68 -27.10
C PRO A 71 -4.74 7.32 -25.76
N LYS A 72 -4.18 6.31 -25.07
CA LYS A 72 -4.63 5.94 -23.74
C LYS A 72 -4.65 7.21 -22.90
N GLN A 73 -5.83 7.56 -22.40
CA GLN A 73 -6.03 8.76 -21.60
C GLN A 73 -5.09 8.69 -20.40
N GLN A 74 -4.12 9.60 -20.35
CA GLN A 74 -3.08 9.56 -19.34
C GLN A 74 -3.59 10.28 -18.09
N ILE A 75 -3.80 9.54 -17.01
CA ILE A 75 -4.10 10.14 -15.71
C ILE A 75 -2.85 10.88 -15.23
N ASN A 76 -3.00 12.19 -15.01
CA ASN A 76 -1.96 13.02 -14.43
C ASN A 76 -1.94 12.83 -12.92
N LEU A 77 -0.95 12.09 -12.41
CA LEU A 77 -0.76 11.87 -10.98
C LEU A 77 -0.38 13.19 -10.29
N GLY A 78 -1.13 13.57 -9.26
CA GLY A 78 -0.84 14.78 -8.46
C GLY A 78 0.26 14.58 -7.42
N GLY A 79 0.40 13.36 -6.89
CA GLY A 79 1.35 13.00 -5.83
C GLY A 79 1.15 11.56 -5.39
N VAL A 80 2.06 11.03 -4.56
CA VAL A 80 1.98 9.69 -3.98
C VAL A 80 2.35 9.74 -2.50
N ALA A 81 1.52 9.11 -1.66
CA ALA A 81 1.77 8.92 -0.24
C ALA A 81 1.84 7.43 0.08
N LEU A 82 2.91 6.98 0.74
CA LEU A 82 3.10 5.61 1.20
C LEU A 82 3.04 5.58 2.72
N LEU A 83 2.20 4.71 3.29
CA LEU A 83 2.01 4.59 4.74
C LEU A 83 2.40 3.18 5.18
N CYS A 84 3.32 3.08 6.14
CA CYS A 84 3.83 1.81 6.68
C CYS A 84 4.16 0.76 5.60
N SER A 85 4.66 1.22 4.45
CA SER A 85 4.91 0.36 3.29
C SER A 85 6.08 -0.57 3.55
N VAL A 86 5.94 -1.82 3.09
CA VAL A 86 7.09 -2.72 2.95
C VAL A 86 8.18 -2.00 2.13
N PRO A 87 9.44 -1.99 2.59
CA PRO A 87 10.52 -1.29 1.90
C PRO A 87 10.82 -1.90 0.52
N PRO A 88 11.48 -1.17 -0.39
CA PRO A 88 11.78 -1.65 -1.73
C PRO A 88 12.64 -2.91 -1.75
N SER A 89 13.45 -3.16 -0.71
CA SER A 89 14.20 -4.43 -0.52
C SER A 89 13.35 -5.62 -0.09
N GLY A 90 12.06 -5.41 0.20
CA GLY A 90 11.10 -6.44 0.57
C GLY A 90 11.21 -6.93 2.01
N ASN A 91 10.48 -8.01 2.30
CA ASN A 91 10.35 -8.55 3.66
C ASN A 91 11.62 -9.22 4.20
N GLY A 92 12.52 -9.69 3.33
CA GLY A 92 13.69 -10.50 3.70
C GLY A 92 14.71 -9.75 4.56
N PRO A 93 15.17 -8.55 4.15
CA PRO A 93 16.02 -7.71 5.00
C PRO A 93 15.30 -7.19 6.25
N MET A 94 13.99 -6.92 6.17
CA MET A 94 13.17 -6.43 7.29
C MET A 94 13.05 -7.48 8.41
N THR A 95 12.44 -8.64 8.09
CA THR A 95 13.14 -9.93 8.24
C THR A 95 14.21 -10.10 9.31
N LEU A 96 15.42 -10.14 8.78
CA LEU A 96 16.67 -10.23 9.51
C LEU A 96 16.84 -9.11 10.55
N ARG A 97 16.36 -7.89 10.30
CA ARG A 97 16.51 -6.79 11.27
C ARG A 97 15.74 -7.06 12.55
N TYR A 98 14.47 -7.48 12.48
CA TYR A 98 13.73 -7.76 13.70
C TYR A 98 14.30 -9.00 14.42
N LEU A 99 14.75 -10.03 13.66
CA LEU A 99 15.47 -11.20 14.21
C LEU A 99 16.69 -10.82 15.05
N LEU A 100 17.42 -9.80 14.61
CA LEU A 100 18.60 -9.29 15.31
C LEU A 100 18.26 -8.26 16.41
N ARG A 101 17.12 -7.57 16.32
CA ARG A 101 16.72 -6.51 17.23
C ARG A 101 16.08 -7.03 18.52
N SER A 102 15.14 -7.97 18.41
CA SER A 102 14.33 -8.43 19.54
C SER A 102 13.81 -9.85 19.29
N PHE A 103 14.16 -10.78 20.18
CA PHE A 103 13.61 -12.14 20.14
C PHE A 103 12.09 -12.16 20.33
N VAL A 104 11.56 -11.26 21.17
CA VAL A 104 10.11 -11.15 21.44
C VAL A 104 9.37 -10.67 20.20
N ASP A 105 9.82 -9.58 19.57
CA ASP A 105 9.18 -9.03 18.36
C ASP A 105 9.25 -10.05 17.23
N SER A 106 10.40 -10.71 17.08
CA SER A 106 10.61 -11.75 16.08
C SER A 106 9.66 -12.91 16.24
N TYR A 107 9.47 -13.37 17.49
CA TYR A 107 8.52 -14.41 17.82
C TYR A 107 7.10 -13.95 17.45
N LYS A 108 6.69 -12.75 17.86
CA LYS A 108 5.36 -12.19 17.55
C LYS A 108 5.12 -12.08 16.05
N ILE A 109 6.04 -11.50 15.28
CA ILE A 109 5.93 -11.38 13.81
C ILE A 109 5.86 -12.76 13.15
N THR A 110 6.75 -13.68 13.53
CA THR A 110 6.80 -15.03 12.94
C THR A 110 5.52 -15.80 13.22
N VAL A 111 5.06 -15.82 14.48
CA VAL A 111 3.84 -16.53 14.88
C VAL A 111 2.60 -15.85 14.27
N GLY A 112 2.57 -14.52 14.27
CA GLY A 112 1.48 -13.72 13.73
C GLY A 112 1.25 -13.96 12.25
N PHE A 113 2.30 -13.84 11.44
CA PHE A 113 2.21 -13.92 9.98
C PHE A 113 2.45 -15.34 9.43
N ALA A 114 3.55 -16.00 9.80
CA ALA A 114 3.91 -17.28 9.21
C ALA A 114 3.02 -18.42 9.73
N MET A 115 2.63 -18.38 11.01
CA MET A 115 1.67 -19.32 11.59
C MET A 115 0.22 -18.79 11.53
N LYS A 116 0.00 -17.61 10.92
CA LYS A 116 -1.30 -16.95 10.78
C LYS A 116 -2.06 -16.74 12.10
N LYS A 117 -1.36 -16.70 13.24
CA LYS A 117 -2.01 -16.54 14.55
C LYS A 117 -2.66 -15.18 14.73
N ALA A 118 -2.25 -14.17 13.95
CA ALA A 118 -2.93 -12.88 13.90
C ALA A 118 -4.45 -13.00 13.62
N ILE A 119 -4.90 -14.07 12.95
CA ILE A 119 -6.32 -14.34 12.65
C ILE A 119 -7.11 -14.75 13.91
N VAL A 120 -6.50 -15.47 14.84
CA VAL A 120 -7.23 -16.14 15.93
C VAL A 120 -6.80 -15.68 17.33
N ASP A 121 -5.65 -15.03 17.44
CA ASP A 121 -5.06 -14.57 18.70
C ASP A 121 -5.20 -13.04 18.80
N LYS A 122 -6.16 -12.58 19.59
CA LYS A 122 -6.49 -11.15 19.75
C LYS A 122 -5.33 -10.35 20.36
N PRO A 123 -4.71 -10.75 21.49
CA PRO A 123 -3.52 -10.07 22.00
C PRO A 123 -2.43 -9.92 20.95
N LEU A 124 -2.13 -10.99 20.20
CA LEU A 124 -1.11 -10.93 19.17
C LEU A 124 -1.50 -10.02 18.00
N CYS A 125 -2.77 -10.04 17.57
CA CYS A 125 -3.29 -9.12 16.57
C CYS A 125 -3.17 -7.65 17.03
N ARG A 126 -3.51 -7.38 18.30
CA ARG A 126 -3.39 -6.06 18.91
C ARG A 126 -1.95 -5.57 18.95
N ASP A 127 -1.03 -6.43 19.38
CA ASP A 127 0.40 -6.14 19.36
C ASP A 127 0.86 -5.76 17.95
N LEU A 128 0.58 -6.60 16.95
CA LEU A 128 1.10 -6.43 15.59
C LEU A 128 0.58 -5.18 14.88
N PHE A 129 -0.70 -4.86 15.02
CA PHE A 129 -1.34 -3.85 14.18
C PHE A 129 -1.78 -2.60 14.93
N PHE A 130 -1.98 -2.70 16.24
CA PHE A 130 -2.68 -1.69 17.05
C PHE A 130 -1.89 -1.22 18.28
N GLY A 131 -0.58 -1.47 18.33
CA GLY A 131 0.32 -0.78 19.26
C GLY A 131 0.37 -1.33 20.69
N GLY A 132 -0.01 -2.60 20.90
CA GLY A 132 0.31 -3.30 22.15
C GLY A 132 -0.88 -3.77 22.99
N ASN A 133 -0.59 -4.24 24.21
CA ASN A 133 -1.54 -4.98 25.07
C ASN A 133 -2.68 -4.16 25.68
N ASP A 134 -2.60 -2.83 25.67
CA ASP A 134 -3.59 -1.95 26.28
C ASP A 134 -4.51 -1.32 25.22
N ASP A 135 -5.74 -0.97 25.60
CA ASP A 135 -6.73 -0.32 24.73
C ASP A 135 -6.44 1.19 24.51
N ASP A 136 -5.17 1.59 24.61
CA ASP A 136 -4.74 2.99 24.45
C ASP A 136 -5.09 3.53 23.06
N ASN A 137 -5.12 2.63 22.07
CA ASN A 137 -5.48 2.94 20.70
C ASN A 137 -6.98 2.71 20.40
N GLY A 138 -7.83 2.48 21.40
CA GLY A 138 -9.29 2.42 21.25
C GLY A 138 -9.77 1.33 20.29
N ILE A 139 -9.12 0.18 20.35
CA ILE A 139 -9.47 -1.01 19.57
C ILE A 139 -10.08 -2.02 20.54
N SER A 140 -11.41 -2.08 20.54
CA SER A 140 -12.16 -3.05 21.32
C SER A 140 -11.90 -4.48 20.83
N ASP A 141 -12.21 -5.47 21.67
CA ASP A 141 -12.14 -6.87 21.25
C ASP A 141 -13.12 -7.20 20.10
N GLN A 142 -14.22 -6.46 19.98
CA GLN A 142 -15.16 -6.58 18.86
C GLN A 142 -14.56 -6.02 17.57
N ASP A 143 -13.80 -4.94 17.66
CA ASP A 143 -13.05 -4.40 16.52
C ASP A 143 -11.97 -5.37 16.06
N LEU A 144 -11.28 -6.03 17.00
CA LEU A 144 -10.32 -7.09 16.68
C LEU A 144 -10.99 -8.27 15.99
N GLU A 145 -12.12 -8.77 16.49
CA GLU A 145 -12.85 -9.88 15.84
C GLU A 145 -13.25 -9.51 14.41
N ARG A 146 -13.76 -8.29 14.22
CA ARG A 146 -14.11 -7.79 12.89
C ARG A 146 -12.89 -7.70 11.99
N TYR A 147 -11.79 -7.12 12.47
CA TYR A 147 -10.55 -7.02 11.71
C TYR A 147 -9.99 -8.40 11.34
N GLN A 148 -9.95 -9.32 12.30
CA GLN A 148 -9.52 -10.70 12.10
C GLN A 148 -10.36 -11.43 11.06
N SER A 149 -11.68 -11.19 11.01
CA SER A 149 -12.54 -11.78 9.98
C SER A 149 -12.20 -11.28 8.55
N TYR A 150 -11.82 -10.00 8.41
CA TYR A 150 -11.36 -9.46 7.14
C TYR A 150 -9.98 -10.02 6.78
N PHE A 151 -9.08 -10.09 7.75
CA PHE A 151 -7.75 -10.64 7.56
C PHE A 151 -7.80 -12.13 7.18
N GLU A 152 -8.67 -12.91 7.82
CA GLU A 152 -8.90 -14.33 7.48
C GLU A 152 -9.32 -14.48 6.03
N ARG A 153 -10.35 -13.72 5.61
CA ARG A 153 -10.86 -13.72 4.24
C ARG A 153 -9.77 -13.37 3.23
N ASP A 154 -8.97 -12.35 3.53
CA ASP A 154 -7.90 -11.87 2.65
C ASP A 154 -6.67 -12.82 2.66
N THR A 155 -6.61 -13.80 3.58
CA THR A 155 -5.57 -14.84 3.57
C THR A 155 -5.93 -16.10 2.78
N VAL A 156 -7.14 -16.16 2.19
CA VAL A 156 -7.58 -17.25 1.31
C VAL A 156 -6.73 -17.31 0.04
N ALA A 157 -6.36 -16.15 -0.49
CA ALA A 157 -5.40 -15.99 -1.58
C ALA A 157 -4.35 -14.98 -1.14
N THR A 158 -3.09 -15.40 -1.02
CA THR A 158 -2.02 -14.50 -0.57
C THR A 158 -1.12 -14.09 -1.72
N ILE A 159 -0.40 -12.97 -1.55
CA ILE A 159 0.63 -12.59 -2.51
C ILE A 159 1.62 -13.75 -2.72
N ASP A 160 1.95 -14.00 -3.98
CA ASP A 160 3.02 -14.91 -4.37
C ASP A 160 4.37 -14.28 -4.03
N LEU A 161 4.86 -14.58 -2.82
CA LEU A 161 6.15 -14.08 -2.33
C LEU A 161 7.33 -14.57 -3.17
N ALA A 162 7.22 -15.74 -3.82
CA ALA A 162 8.29 -16.26 -4.68
C ALA A 162 8.36 -15.46 -5.98
N ASP A 163 7.21 -15.19 -6.61
CA ASP A 163 7.13 -14.30 -7.77
C ASP A 163 7.56 -12.88 -7.40
N LEU A 164 7.06 -12.33 -6.29
CA LEU A 164 7.40 -10.98 -5.81
C LEU A 164 8.90 -10.82 -5.57
N ALA A 165 9.58 -11.82 -4.98
CA ALA A 165 11.02 -11.76 -4.72
C ALA A 165 11.86 -11.56 -6.00
N THR A 166 11.38 -12.02 -7.15
CA THR A 166 12.05 -11.84 -8.46
C THR A 166 11.76 -10.49 -9.12
N LYS A 167 10.83 -9.71 -8.54
CA LYS A 167 10.31 -8.44 -9.07
C LYS A 167 10.40 -7.29 -8.06
N LEU A 168 11.20 -7.46 -7.00
CA LEU A 168 11.32 -6.45 -5.95
C LEU A 168 11.79 -5.10 -6.52
N PRO A 169 11.20 -3.97 -6.08
CA PRO A 169 11.60 -2.65 -6.57
C PRO A 169 13.10 -2.36 -6.40
N SER A 170 13.73 -2.91 -5.36
CA SER A 170 15.18 -2.79 -5.13
C SER A 170 16.05 -3.40 -6.23
N LEU A 171 15.53 -4.35 -7.04
CA LEU A 171 16.27 -4.94 -8.15
C LEU A 171 16.55 -3.90 -9.25
N LEU A 172 15.76 -2.82 -9.29
CA LEU A 172 15.85 -1.76 -10.28
C LEU A 172 16.48 -0.48 -9.71
N VAL A 173 16.91 -0.48 -8.44
CA VAL A 173 17.40 0.73 -7.79
C VAL A 173 18.72 1.21 -8.40
N ASP A 174 18.90 2.53 -8.48
CA ASP A 174 20.21 3.11 -8.75
C ASP A 174 21.14 2.80 -7.57
N LYS A 175 22.22 2.06 -7.83
CA LYS A 175 23.10 1.54 -6.77
C LYS A 175 23.90 2.61 -6.04
N GLN A 176 24.03 3.82 -6.60
CA GLN A 176 24.79 4.91 -5.99
C GLN A 176 23.91 5.74 -5.06
N SER A 177 22.72 6.11 -5.54
CA SER A 177 21.78 6.99 -4.85
C SER A 177 20.75 6.23 -4.00
N GLY A 178 20.45 4.97 -4.33
CA GLY A 178 19.36 4.23 -3.72
C GLY A 178 17.98 4.65 -4.23
N ASN A 179 17.90 5.40 -5.33
CA ASN A 179 16.66 5.92 -5.89
C ASN A 179 16.01 4.93 -6.87
N ALA A 180 14.68 4.98 -6.98
CA ALA A 180 13.95 4.31 -8.05
C ALA A 180 14.35 4.84 -9.44
N PRO A 181 14.25 4.03 -10.51
CA PRO A 181 14.42 4.51 -11.89
C PRO A 181 13.50 5.68 -12.24
N PHE A 182 12.29 5.67 -11.67
CA PHE A 182 11.28 6.71 -11.83
C PHE A 182 11.38 7.83 -10.78
N GLY A 183 12.38 7.79 -9.89
CA GLY A 183 12.53 8.77 -8.81
C GLY A 183 12.60 10.22 -9.33
N LYS A 184 13.25 10.45 -10.47
CA LYS A 184 13.28 11.78 -11.12
C LYS A 184 11.90 12.25 -11.58
N GLN A 185 11.05 11.35 -12.07
CA GLN A 185 9.69 11.69 -12.50
C GLN A 185 8.79 11.99 -11.30
N LEU A 186 8.99 11.31 -10.17
CA LEU A 186 8.29 11.65 -8.93
C LEU A 186 8.60 13.08 -8.46
N GLN A 187 9.79 13.59 -8.77
CA GLN A 187 10.17 14.96 -8.45
C GLN A 187 9.48 16.00 -9.34
N THR A 188 8.85 15.62 -10.45
CA THR A 188 8.09 16.54 -11.31
C THR A 188 6.60 16.59 -10.98
N LEU A 189 6.13 15.79 -10.01
CA LEU A 189 4.73 15.80 -9.58
C LEU A 189 4.39 17.13 -8.87
N PRO A 190 3.12 17.59 -8.96
CA PRO A 190 2.65 18.78 -8.23
C PRO A 190 2.93 18.71 -6.73
N LEU A 191 2.71 17.54 -6.12
CA LEU A 191 3.07 17.23 -4.75
C LEU A 191 4.23 16.24 -4.73
N LYS A 192 5.31 16.61 -4.03
CA LYS A 192 6.44 15.71 -3.79
C LYS A 192 5.98 14.44 -3.08
N PRO A 193 6.58 13.26 -3.31
CA PRO A 193 6.19 12.05 -2.60
C PRO A 193 6.22 12.22 -1.08
N LEU A 194 5.28 11.57 -0.39
CA LEU A 194 5.24 11.47 1.06
C LEU A 194 5.46 10.01 1.47
N VAL A 195 6.32 9.79 2.46
CA VAL A 195 6.47 8.48 3.12
C VAL A 195 6.21 8.68 4.61
N VAL A 196 5.25 7.93 5.14
CA VAL A 196 4.84 7.95 6.55
C VAL A 196 5.12 6.58 7.16
N GLY A 197 5.93 6.57 8.22
CA GLY A 197 6.04 5.46 9.15
C GLY A 197 5.41 5.81 10.50
N THR A 198 5.32 4.85 11.40
CA THR A 198 4.71 5.07 12.71
C THR A 198 5.61 4.61 13.85
N LEU A 199 5.46 5.24 15.01
CA LEU A 199 6.37 5.05 16.15
C LEU A 199 6.16 3.72 16.87
N ASP A 200 4.93 3.20 16.87
CA ASP A 200 4.58 1.94 17.55
C ASP A 200 4.66 0.72 16.59
N ASP A 201 5.11 0.92 15.36
CA ASP A 201 5.26 -0.14 14.35
C ASP A 201 6.63 -0.81 14.45
N PHE A 202 6.62 -2.01 15.03
CA PHE A 202 7.81 -2.85 15.13
C PHE A 202 7.99 -3.81 13.94
N ILE A 203 7.04 -3.84 12.99
CA ILE A 203 7.08 -4.64 11.75
C ILE A 203 7.88 -3.86 10.70
N VAL A 204 7.41 -2.67 10.34
CA VAL A 204 8.07 -1.75 9.39
C VAL A 204 8.85 -0.72 10.19
N ASP A 205 10.08 -1.08 10.53
CA ASP A 205 10.95 -0.22 11.32
C ASP A 205 11.34 1.09 10.61
N ARG A 206 11.84 2.05 11.41
CA ARG A 206 12.35 3.33 10.91
C ARG A 206 13.32 3.18 9.72
N LYS A 207 14.16 2.13 9.73
CA LYS A 207 15.10 1.88 8.63
C LYS A 207 14.38 1.51 7.33
N GLY A 208 13.30 0.73 7.38
CA GLY A 208 12.44 0.45 6.22
C GLY A 208 11.74 1.70 5.69
N VAL A 209 11.29 2.57 6.60
CA VAL A 209 10.68 3.87 6.25
C VAL A 209 11.69 4.78 5.55
N ASP A 210 12.91 4.90 6.07
CA ASP A 210 13.98 5.70 5.48
C ASP A 210 14.46 5.12 4.14
N GLU A 211 14.49 3.80 4.00
CA GLU A 211 14.80 3.13 2.73
C GLU A 211 13.76 3.45 1.66
N THR A 212 12.48 3.38 2.01
CA THR A 212 11.38 3.76 1.12
C THR A 212 11.47 5.23 0.74
N SER A 213 11.78 6.10 1.70
CA SER A 213 11.93 7.55 1.46
C SER A 213 13.04 7.83 0.47
N ARG A 214 14.21 7.21 0.65
CA ARG A 214 15.32 7.30 -0.31
C ARG A 214 14.91 6.80 -1.69
N TYR A 215 14.22 5.66 -1.76
CA TYR A 215 13.75 5.11 -3.02
C TYR A 215 12.81 6.06 -3.78
N MET A 216 11.97 6.81 -3.05
CA MET A 216 11.10 7.85 -3.60
C MET A 216 11.84 9.17 -3.91
N GLY A 217 13.16 9.24 -3.69
CA GLY A 217 13.97 10.43 -3.90
C GLY A 217 13.74 11.53 -2.84
N ILE A 218 13.29 11.16 -1.64
CA ILE A 218 13.07 12.09 -0.53
C ILE A 218 14.34 12.14 0.34
N GLU A 219 14.89 13.33 0.52
CA GLU A 219 16.00 13.58 1.44
C GLU A 219 15.48 13.74 2.89
N GLY A 220 16.28 13.33 3.88
CA GLY A 220 15.93 13.49 5.31
C GLY A 220 15.10 12.36 5.93
N GLY A 221 14.68 11.36 5.14
CA GLY A 221 13.93 10.20 5.61
C GLY A 221 12.42 10.42 5.66
N GLY A 222 11.69 9.42 6.14
CA GLY A 222 10.22 9.46 6.16
C GLY A 222 9.69 10.16 7.40
N LEU A 223 8.47 10.68 7.30
CA LEU A 223 7.76 11.25 8.45
C LEU A 223 7.36 10.13 9.40
N MET A 224 7.72 10.26 10.68
CA MET A 224 7.26 9.35 11.73
C MET A 224 6.11 9.99 12.50
N VAL A 225 4.97 9.29 12.60
CA VAL A 225 3.82 9.75 13.38
C VAL A 225 3.55 8.83 14.57
N ASP A 226 3.01 9.40 15.65
CA ASP A 226 2.60 8.64 16.83
C ASP A 226 1.34 7.83 16.51
N SER A 227 1.50 6.59 16.08
CA SER A 227 0.43 5.67 15.70
C SER A 227 0.95 4.23 15.71
N PRO A 228 0.05 3.24 15.68
CA PRO A 228 0.42 1.86 15.39
C PRO A 228 0.60 1.59 13.89
N HIS A 229 0.89 0.34 13.51
CA HIS A 229 1.10 -0.07 12.11
C HIS A 229 -0.12 0.23 11.22
N ASP A 230 -1.32 -0.15 11.68
CA ASP A 230 -2.57 0.16 10.98
C ASP A 230 -2.99 1.62 11.27
N VAL A 231 -2.18 2.55 10.77
CA VAL A 231 -2.25 4.00 10.98
C VAL A 231 -3.59 4.64 10.58
N MET A 232 -4.42 3.92 9.84
CA MET A 232 -5.75 4.34 9.41
C MET A 232 -6.88 3.95 10.38
N LEU A 233 -6.56 3.23 11.46
CA LEU A 233 -7.50 2.67 12.42
C LEU A 233 -7.15 3.09 13.87
N GLY A 234 -8.10 2.87 14.80
CA GLY A 234 -7.94 3.19 16.22
C GLY A 234 -7.90 4.69 16.54
N ASN A 235 -7.83 5.07 17.80
CA ASN A 235 -7.90 6.45 18.29
C ASN A 235 -6.86 7.38 17.67
N LYS A 236 -5.69 6.86 17.31
CA LYS A 236 -4.59 7.64 16.72
C LYS A 236 -4.66 7.78 15.20
N TRP A 237 -5.72 7.29 14.53
CA TRP A 237 -5.83 7.33 13.05
C TRP A 237 -5.64 8.73 12.44
N ARG A 238 -6.02 9.77 13.19
CA ARG A 238 -5.89 11.18 12.77
C ARG A 238 -4.44 11.58 12.53
N ASN A 239 -3.47 10.99 13.23
CA ASN A 239 -2.07 11.41 13.09
C ASN A 239 -1.53 11.10 11.67
N GLY A 240 -1.89 9.95 11.10
CA GLY A 240 -1.59 9.66 9.68
C GLY A 240 -2.44 10.48 8.71
N ALA A 241 -3.74 10.66 9.00
CA ALA A 241 -4.63 11.42 8.13
C ALA A 241 -4.27 12.91 8.05
N ASP A 242 -3.87 13.52 9.17
CA ASP A 242 -3.44 14.91 9.25
C ASP A 242 -2.08 15.12 8.58
N ALA A 243 -1.19 14.11 8.62
CA ALA A 243 0.04 14.13 7.84
C ALA A 243 -0.24 14.20 6.33
N ILE A 244 -1.18 13.38 5.82
CA ILE A 244 -1.61 13.45 4.42
C ILE A 244 -2.28 14.79 4.13
N LEU A 245 -3.19 15.25 5.00
CA LEU A 245 -3.94 16.50 4.76
C LEU A 245 -3.01 17.71 4.70
N LYS A 246 -2.04 17.78 5.62
CA LYS A 246 -1.00 18.80 5.61
C LYS A 246 -0.21 18.75 4.31
N TRP A 247 0.21 17.56 3.89
CA TRP A 247 0.92 17.37 2.64
C TRP A 247 0.12 17.79 1.40
N VAL A 248 -1.17 17.45 1.31
CA VAL A 248 -2.05 17.84 0.20
C VAL A 248 -2.28 19.35 0.14
N LYS A 249 -2.23 20.05 1.28
CA LYS A 249 -2.44 21.51 1.36
C LYS A 249 -1.19 22.34 1.03
N GLY A 250 -0.01 21.71 0.98
CA GLY A 250 1.29 22.40 0.90
C GLY A 250 1.70 23.09 2.19
#